data_AF-A0A2V8A0L8-F1
#
_entry.id   AF-A0A2V8A0L8-F1
#
_cell.length_a   1.000
_cell.length_b   1.000
_cell.length_c   1.000
_cell.angle_alpha   90.00
_cell.angle_beta   90.00
_cell.angle_gamma   90.00
#
_symmetry.space_group_name_H-M   'P 1'
#
loop_
_entity.id
_entity.type
_entity.pdbx_description
1 polymer ?
#
loop_
_entity_poly.entity_id
_entity_poly.type
_entity_poly.pdbx_seq_one_letter_code
_entity_poly.pdbx_strand_id
1 'polypeptide(L)'
;MPSSYTQFLVADGLKGARIGVIREPLDSRADPASAEYKQVRTIVDRALADLTRLGAVLVDPVTVRDLASRSMKVYDGDVFETEAAMNRYLSQHPNAPVKTLSEILLTGK
;
A
#
# COMPACT_ATOMS: atom_id res chain seq x y z
N MET A 1 -3.54 -5.17 -25.13
CA MET A 1 -3.72 -5.40 -23.67
C MET A 1 -4.68 -6.56 -23.48
N PRO A 2 -4.50 -7.39 -22.44
CA PRO A 2 -5.45 -8.44 -22.07
C PRO A 2 -6.88 -7.89 -21.93
N SER A 3 -7.89 -8.65 -22.37
CA SER A 3 -9.31 -8.27 -22.27
C SER A 3 -9.89 -8.36 -20.86
N SER A 4 -9.21 -9.09 -19.95
CA SER A 4 -9.63 -9.26 -18.55
C SER A 4 -8.43 -9.66 -17.69
N TYR A 5 -8.41 -9.24 -16.42
CA TYR A 5 -7.43 -9.71 -15.43
C TYR A 5 -7.63 -11.17 -15.02
N THR A 6 -8.83 -11.74 -15.23
CA THR A 6 -9.13 -13.14 -14.85
C THR A 6 -8.29 -14.15 -15.60
N GLN A 7 -7.76 -13.79 -16.77
CA GLN A 7 -6.88 -14.67 -17.55
C GLN A 7 -5.54 -14.97 -16.86
N PHE A 8 -5.18 -14.22 -15.82
CA PHE A 8 -3.94 -14.41 -15.05
C PHE A 8 -4.15 -15.20 -13.75
N LEU A 9 -5.37 -15.68 -13.48
CA LEU A 9 -5.67 -16.51 -12.32
C LEU A 9 -5.21 -17.96 -12.57
N VAL A 10 -3.91 -18.18 -12.42
CA VAL A 10 -3.26 -19.49 -12.59
C VAL A 10 -3.09 -20.14 -11.23
N ALA A 11 -3.70 -21.32 -11.02
CA ALA A 11 -3.72 -22.01 -9.73
C ALA A 11 -2.31 -22.30 -9.18
N ASP A 12 -1.34 -22.54 -10.06
CA ASP A 12 0.06 -22.77 -9.73
C ASP A 12 0.99 -21.64 -10.18
N GLY A 13 0.47 -20.41 -10.30
CA GLY A 13 1.20 -19.24 -10.77
C GLY A 13 2.39 -18.82 -9.89
N LEU A 14 2.56 -19.41 -8.70
CA LEU A 14 3.73 -19.19 -7.84
C LEU A 14 4.95 -20.00 -8.25
N LYS A 15 4.81 -21.07 -9.06
CA LYS A 15 5.94 -21.90 -9.48
C LYS A 15 6.96 -21.08 -10.27
N GLY A 16 8.17 -20.96 -9.73
CA GLY A 16 9.26 -20.19 -10.33
C GLY A 16 9.16 -18.67 -10.16
N ALA A 17 8.09 -18.16 -9.52
CA ALA A 17 7.97 -16.74 -9.22
C ALA A 17 9.06 -16.31 -8.24
N ARG A 18 9.78 -15.22 -8.54
CA ARG A 18 10.84 -14.67 -7.67
C ARG A 18 10.30 -13.49 -6.88
N ILE A 19 10.21 -13.63 -5.56
CA ILE A 19 9.58 -12.64 -4.68
C ILE A 19 10.62 -12.11 -3.69
N GLY A 20 10.83 -10.79 -3.70
CA GLY A 20 11.69 -10.10 -2.74
C GLY A 20 10.94 -9.78 -1.45
N VAL A 21 11.54 -10.07 -0.30
CA VAL A 21 10.96 -9.82 1.02
C VAL A 21 11.65 -8.63 1.67
N ILE A 22 10.89 -7.56 1.90
CA ILE A 22 11.38 -6.38 2.63
C ILE A 22 11.15 -6.62 4.11
N ARG A 23 12.24 -6.64 4.89
CA ARG A 23 12.20 -6.88 6.34
C ARG A 23 12.21 -5.59 7.17
N GLU A 24 12.59 -4.48 6.56
CA GLU A 24 12.68 -3.16 7.19
C GLU A 24 11.28 -2.59 7.50
N PRO A 25 11.04 -2.00 8.69
CA PRO A 25 9.79 -1.32 8.97
C PRO A 25 9.60 -0.11 8.04
N LEU A 26 8.40 0.04 7.47
CA LEU A 26 8.07 1.16 6.58
C LEU A 26 7.51 2.37 7.34
N ASP A 27 6.97 2.16 8.54
CA ASP A 27 6.55 3.24 9.44
C ASP A 27 7.64 3.48 10.49
N SER A 28 8.04 4.75 10.66
CA SER A 28 9.04 5.17 11.64
C SER A 28 8.59 5.00 13.09
N ARG A 29 7.28 4.82 13.33
CA ARG A 29 6.70 4.55 14.65
C ARG A 29 6.67 3.06 15.01
N ALA A 30 7.02 2.17 14.08
CA ALA A 30 7.06 0.74 14.38
C ALA A 30 8.18 0.44 15.38
N ASP A 31 7.88 -0.34 16.42
CA ASP A 31 8.87 -0.87 17.35
C ASP A 31 9.11 -2.37 17.05
N PRO A 32 10.24 -2.72 16.41
CA PRO A 32 10.58 -4.11 16.12
C PRO A 32 10.83 -4.99 17.36
N ALA A 33 11.07 -4.37 18.53
CA ALA A 33 11.32 -5.08 19.77
C ALA A 33 10.03 -5.46 20.51
N SER A 34 8.92 -4.78 20.22
CA SER A 34 7.60 -5.03 20.82
C SER A 34 7.12 -6.48 20.62
N ALA A 35 6.30 -6.96 21.54
CA ALA A 35 5.76 -8.32 21.48
C ALA A 35 4.80 -8.47 20.29
N GLU A 36 4.00 -7.44 20.04
CA GLU A 36 3.01 -7.34 18.98
C GLU A 36 3.69 -7.43 17.61
N TYR A 37 4.79 -6.69 17.40
CA TYR A 37 5.55 -6.75 16.16
C TYR A 37 6.09 -8.16 15.90
N LYS A 38 6.64 -8.83 16.92
CA LYS A 38 7.15 -10.21 16.80
C LYS A 38 6.06 -11.22 16.48
N GLN A 39 4.85 -11.04 17.03
CA GLN A 39 3.69 -11.88 16.70
C GLN A 39 3.30 -11.73 15.22
N VAL A 40 3.21 -10.49 14.72
CA VAL A 40 2.94 -10.22 13.30
C VAL A 40 4.03 -10.84 12.42
N ARG A 41 5.30 -10.70 12.80
CA ARG A 41 6.43 -11.31 12.06
C ARG A 41 6.30 -12.81 11.94
N THR A 42 5.87 -13.49 13.00
CA THR A 42 5.67 -14.94 12.98
C THR A 42 4.57 -15.34 11.99
N ILE A 43 3.49 -14.57 11.89
CA ILE A 43 2.40 -14.84 10.91
C ILE A 43 2.92 -14.63 9.48
N VAL A 44 3.67 -13.55 9.25
CA VAL A 44 4.28 -13.26 7.96
C VAL A 44 5.26 -14.37 7.56
N ASP A 45 6.09 -14.86 8.47
CA ASP A 45 7.05 -15.94 8.20
C ASP A 45 6.35 -17.25 7.80
N ARG A 46 5.18 -17.56 8.39
CA ARG A 46 4.36 -18.69 7.96
C ARG A 46 3.85 -18.51 6.53
N ALA A 47 3.38 -17.32 6.18
CA ALA A 47 2.93 -17.03 4.81
C ALA A 47 4.09 -17.13 3.80
N LEU A 48 5.29 -16.67 4.15
CA LEU A 48 6.48 -16.80 3.31
C LEU A 48 6.88 -18.29 3.11
N ALA A 49 6.77 -19.10 4.16
CA ALA A 49 6.98 -20.54 4.06
C ALA A 49 5.96 -21.18 3.09
N ASP A 50 4.70 -20.75 3.13
CA ASP A 50 3.68 -21.20 2.19
C ASP A 50 3.99 -20.80 0.74
N LEU A 51 4.47 -19.57 0.49
CA LEU A 51 4.89 -19.15 -0.85
C LEU A 51 6.00 -20.05 -1.40
N THR A 52 6.98 -20.39 -0.57
CA THR A 52 8.08 -21.29 -0.95
C THR A 52 7.55 -22.70 -1.23
N ARG A 53 6.66 -23.23 -0.38
CA ARG A 53 6.00 -24.53 -0.55
C ARG A 53 5.19 -24.62 -1.84
N LEU A 54 4.59 -23.51 -2.27
CA LEU A 54 3.84 -23.41 -3.53
C LEU A 54 4.74 -23.23 -4.77
N GLY A 55 6.07 -23.16 -4.59
CA GLY A 55 7.06 -23.16 -5.67
C GLY A 55 7.66 -21.79 -5.98
N ALA A 56 7.40 -20.77 -5.16
CA ALA A 56 8.05 -19.47 -5.30
C ALA A 56 9.51 -19.54 -4.79
N VAL A 57 10.37 -18.72 -5.40
CA VAL A 57 11.74 -18.47 -4.96
C VAL A 57 11.75 -17.16 -4.19
N LEU A 58 11.96 -17.24 -2.87
CA LEU A 58 12.08 -16.04 -2.05
C LEU A 58 13.52 -15.50 -2.07
N VAL A 59 13.64 -14.18 -2.21
CA VAL A 59 14.88 -13.43 -1.95
C VAL A 59 14.62 -12.63 -0.68
N ASP A 60 15.22 -13.06 0.42
CA ASP A 60 14.90 -12.53 1.75
C ASP A 60 16.18 -12.36 2.60
N PRO A 61 16.55 -11.14 3.01
CA PRO A 61 15.88 -9.87 2.73
C PRO A 61 16.27 -9.25 1.38
N VAL A 62 15.42 -8.36 0.87
CA VAL A 62 15.76 -7.36 -0.15
C VAL A 62 15.73 -5.97 0.48
N THR A 63 16.78 -5.19 0.26
CA THR A 63 16.87 -3.78 0.64
C THR A 63 16.60 -2.90 -0.57
N VAL A 64 15.73 -1.90 -0.38
CA VAL A 64 15.43 -0.88 -1.39
C VAL A 64 15.91 0.46 -0.83
N ARG A 65 16.83 1.11 -1.55
CA ARG A 65 17.40 2.41 -1.13
C ARG A 65 16.30 3.43 -0.88
N ASP A 66 16.40 4.11 0.26
CA ASP A 66 15.52 5.20 0.66
C ASP A 66 14.03 4.83 0.76
N LEU A 67 13.69 3.54 0.91
CA LEU A 67 12.29 3.10 0.87
C LEU A 67 11.44 3.72 2.00
N ALA A 68 11.92 3.70 3.24
CA ALA A 68 11.20 4.26 4.38
C ALA A 68 10.95 5.77 4.19
N SER A 69 11.99 6.54 3.83
CA SER A 69 11.88 7.98 3.60
C SER A 69 10.97 8.32 2.40
N ARG A 70 10.92 7.47 1.37
CA ARG A 70 10.00 7.62 0.24
C ARG A 70 8.56 7.28 0.61
N SER A 71 8.33 6.26 1.44
CA SER A 71 6.99 5.89 1.89
C SER A 71 6.34 6.98 2.74
N MET A 72 7.13 7.65 3.58
CA MET A 72 6.66 8.77 4.40
C MET A 72 6.28 9.99 3.57
N LYS A 73 7.00 10.27 2.47
CA LYS A 73 6.70 11.38 1.57
C LYS A 73 5.34 11.25 0.86
N VAL A 74 4.76 10.06 0.75
CA VAL A 74 3.42 9.87 0.18
C VAL A 74 2.36 10.54 1.07
N TYR A 75 2.54 10.54 2.38
CA TYR A 75 1.58 11.15 3.31
C TYR A 75 1.74 12.68 3.42
N ASP A 76 2.98 13.17 3.33
CA ASP A 76 3.28 14.60 3.52
C ASP A 76 3.32 15.41 2.20
N GLY A 77 3.48 14.74 1.05
CA GLY A 77 3.71 15.38 -0.25
C GLY A 77 2.47 15.91 -0.96
N ASP A 78 1.30 15.29 -0.75
CA ASP A 78 0.08 15.53 -1.54
C ASP A 78 -0.95 16.44 -0.84
N VAL A 79 -0.58 17.04 0.29
CA VAL A 79 -1.50 17.87 1.10
C VAL A 79 -2.02 19.09 0.33
N PHE A 80 -1.22 19.64 -0.59
CA PHE A 80 -1.60 20.80 -1.41
C PHE A 80 -2.44 20.44 -2.64
N GLU A 81 -2.40 19.19 -3.12
CA GLU A 81 -3.26 18.76 -4.23
C GLU A 81 -4.71 18.56 -3.79
N THR A 82 -4.94 18.37 -2.49
CA THR A 82 -6.23 17.94 -1.94
C THR A 82 -7.34 18.96 -2.18
N GLU A 83 -7.11 20.26 -1.93
CA GLU A 83 -8.15 21.29 -2.14
C GLU A 83 -8.46 21.50 -3.63
N ALA A 84 -7.43 21.69 -4.45
CA ALA A 84 -7.61 21.91 -5.88
C ALA A 84 -8.26 20.69 -6.56
N ALA A 85 -7.84 19.47 -6.20
CA ALA A 85 -8.44 18.24 -6.69
C ALA A 85 -9.90 18.09 -6.23
N MET A 86 -10.19 18.40 -4.96
CA MET A 86 -11.54 18.35 -4.41
C MET A 86 -12.48 19.34 -5.10
N ASN A 87 -12.07 20.60 -5.25
CA ASN A 87 -12.86 21.62 -5.94
C ASN A 87 -13.10 21.25 -7.42
N ARG A 88 -12.07 20.70 -8.09
CA ARG A 88 -12.20 20.19 -9.47
C ARG A 88 -13.14 18.99 -9.58
N TYR A 89 -13.17 18.11 -8.57
CA TYR A 89 -14.11 17.00 -8.53
C TYR A 89 -15.54 17.50 -8.30
N LEU A 90 -15.75 18.39 -7.32
CA LEU A 90 -17.07 18.93 -6.99
C LEU A 90 -17.67 19.79 -8.12
N SER A 91 -16.84 20.49 -8.90
CA SER A 91 -17.30 21.24 -10.08
C SER A 91 -17.87 20.35 -11.19
N GLN A 92 -17.45 19.09 -11.27
CA GLN A 92 -18.00 18.09 -12.21
C GLN A 92 -19.34 17.51 -11.74
N HIS A 93 -19.78 17.83 -10.51
CA HIS A 93 -21.00 17.30 -9.90
C HIS A 93 -21.99 18.44 -9.58
N PRO A 94 -22.84 18.84 -10.54
CA PRO A 94 -23.79 19.95 -10.38
C PRO A 94 -24.75 19.78 -9.20
N ASN A 95 -25.08 18.54 -8.85
CA ASN A 95 -25.98 18.20 -7.75
C ASN A 95 -25.28 17.96 -6.41
N ALA A 96 -23.95 18.13 -6.33
CA ALA A 96 -23.24 18.01 -5.05
C ALA A 96 -23.76 19.07 -4.05
N PRO A 97 -23.99 18.68 -2.77
CA PRO A 97 -24.56 19.57 -1.74
C PRO A 97 -23.61 20.69 -1.29
N VAL A 98 -22.32 20.58 -1.61
CA VAL A 98 -21.26 21.55 -1.40
C VAL A 98 -20.39 21.60 -2.66
N LYS A 99 -19.75 22.74 -2.92
CA LYS A 99 -18.99 22.99 -4.16
C LYS A 99 -17.49 23.09 -3.95
N THR A 100 -17.04 23.25 -2.72
CA THR A 100 -15.63 23.40 -2.39
C THR A 100 -15.24 22.65 -1.12
N LEU A 101 -13.95 22.37 -0.95
CA LEU A 101 -13.40 21.87 0.30
C LEU A 101 -13.66 22.87 1.45
N SER A 102 -13.59 24.17 1.19
CA SER A 102 -13.87 25.20 2.19
C SER A 102 -15.29 25.09 2.75
N GLU A 103 -16.28 24.84 1.89
CA GLU A 103 -17.67 24.62 2.33
C GLU A 103 -17.81 23.39 3.22
N ILE A 104 -17.12 22.29 2.91
CA ILE A 104 -17.09 21.08 3.77
C ILE A 104 -16.55 21.45 5.16
N LEU A 105 -15.40 22.12 5.21
CA LEU A 105 -14.74 22.48 6.47
C LEU A 105 -15.56 23.46 7.33
N LEU A 106 -16.28 24.39 6.68
CA LEU A 106 -17.04 25.42 7.38
C LEU A 106 -18.46 24.98 7.76
N THR A 107 -19.04 24.02 7.05
CA THR A 107 -20.43 23.58 7.29
C THR A 107 -20.55 22.22 7.95
N GLY A 108 -19.47 21.42 7.97
CA GLY A 108 -19.45 20.08 8.55
C GLY A 108 -20.34 19.07 7.81
N LYS A 109 -20.68 19.36 6.55
CA LYS A 109 -21.47 18.50 5.66
C LYS A 109 -20.59 17.61 4.78
#